data_AF-A0A6J4RP39-F1
#
_entry.id   AF-A0A6J4RP39-F1
#
_cell.length_a   1.000
_cell.length_b   1.000
_cell.length_c   1.000
_cell.angle_alpha   90.00
_cell.angle_beta   90.00
_cell.angle_gamma   90.00
#
_symmetry.space_group_name_H-M   'P 1'
#
loop_
_entity.id
_entity.type
_entity.pdbx_description
1 polymer ?
#
loop_
_entity_poly.entity_id
_entity_poly.type
_entity_poly.pdbx_seq_one_letter_code
_entity_poly.pdbx_strand_id
1 'polypeptide(L)'
;PAHRLRRLSPDAIVRHRPRRRDESPEGLSRSIVERAAEIRRSLTELPTDETRIEMCALGYRACANDMITLTHLVNEALPNAPLVDRLKLRRARKRAIDALAEAREALPPEALRASRQEQQ
;
A
#
# COMPACT_ATOMS: atom_id res chain seq x y z
N PRO A 1 -19.91 -1.63 -31.44
CA PRO A 1 -19.24 -2.62 -30.56
C PRO A 1 -19.92 -2.69 -29.18
N ALA A 2 -20.69 -3.75 -28.92
CA ALA A 2 -21.43 -3.93 -27.67
C ALA A 2 -20.49 -4.44 -26.55
N HIS A 3 -20.23 -3.62 -25.54
CA HIS A 3 -19.56 -4.06 -24.31
C HIS A 3 -20.46 -5.08 -23.59
N ARG A 4 -20.06 -6.36 -23.59
CA ARG A 4 -20.65 -7.35 -22.68
C ARG A 4 -20.20 -7.02 -21.26
N LEU A 5 -21.07 -6.34 -20.52
CA LEU A 5 -21.00 -6.29 -19.06
C LEU A 5 -21.12 -7.74 -18.55
N ARG A 6 -19.99 -8.36 -18.17
CA ARG A 6 -20.03 -9.65 -17.47
C ARG A 6 -20.74 -9.42 -16.14
N ARG A 7 -21.89 -10.07 -15.95
CA ARG A 7 -22.60 -10.07 -14.67
C ARG A 7 -21.72 -10.75 -13.63
N LEU A 8 -21.17 -9.96 -12.71
CA LEU A 8 -20.52 -10.45 -11.50
C LEU A 8 -21.60 -11.06 -10.61
N SER A 9 -21.49 -12.36 -10.28
CA SER A 9 -22.39 -12.96 -9.29
C SER A 9 -21.91 -12.62 -7.87
N PRO A 10 -22.82 -12.52 -6.89
CA PRO A 10 -22.43 -12.37 -5.48
C PRO A 10 -21.44 -13.44 -5.03
N ASP A 11 -21.66 -14.70 -5.44
CA ASP A 11 -20.73 -15.81 -5.24
C ASP A 11 -19.33 -15.55 -5.83
N ALA A 12 -19.23 -14.95 -7.01
CA ALA A 12 -17.96 -14.63 -7.64
C ALA A 12 -17.19 -13.54 -6.88
N ILE A 13 -17.91 -12.62 -6.23
CA ILE A 13 -17.32 -11.58 -5.37
C ILE A 13 -16.84 -12.20 -4.06
N VAL A 14 -17.67 -13.02 -3.41
CA VAL A 14 -17.31 -13.68 -2.14
C VAL A 14 -16.13 -14.63 -2.31
N ARG A 15 -16.05 -15.34 -3.44
CA ARG A 15 -14.90 -16.21 -3.78
C ARG A 15 -13.72 -15.46 -4.35
N HIS A 16 -13.87 -14.17 -4.67
CA HIS A 16 -12.75 -13.34 -5.08
C HIS A 16 -11.86 -13.07 -3.88
N ARG A 17 -10.95 -14.00 -3.61
CA ARG A 17 -9.77 -13.67 -2.84
C ARG A 17 -8.92 -12.81 -3.78
N PRO A 18 -8.68 -11.52 -3.49
CA PRO A 18 -7.64 -10.80 -4.21
C PRO A 18 -6.41 -11.68 -4.07
N ARG A 19 -5.85 -12.06 -5.22
CA ARG A 19 -4.67 -12.91 -5.28
C ARG A 19 -3.58 -12.11 -4.62
N ARG A 20 -3.45 -12.23 -3.29
CA ARG A 20 -2.21 -11.94 -2.57
C ARG A 20 -1.25 -12.89 -3.26
N ARG A 21 -0.56 -12.37 -4.28
CA ARG A 21 0.59 -13.06 -4.84
C ARG A 21 1.41 -13.51 -3.65
N ASP A 22 2.06 -14.66 -3.75
CA ASP A 22 3.09 -15.09 -2.80
C ASP A 22 4.24 -14.08 -2.89
N GLU A 23 3.99 -12.85 -2.42
CA GLU A 23 4.84 -11.71 -2.57
C GLU A 23 5.89 -11.84 -1.49
N SER A 24 7.10 -12.14 -1.95
CA SER A 24 8.29 -12.01 -1.10
C SER A 24 8.29 -10.66 -0.37
N PRO A 25 8.86 -10.59 0.84
CA PRO A 25 9.04 -9.32 1.56
C PRO A 25 9.67 -8.22 0.68
N GLU A 26 10.60 -8.58 -0.20
CA GLU A 26 11.22 -7.68 -1.16
C GLU A 26 10.27 -7.18 -2.24
N GLY A 27 9.39 -8.05 -2.74
CA GLY A 27 8.36 -7.70 -3.72
C GLY A 27 7.33 -6.74 -3.14
N LEU A 28 6.81 -7.06 -1.95
CA LEU A 28 5.85 -6.19 -1.27
C LEU A 28 6.48 -4.85 -0.86
N SER A 29 7.73 -4.86 -0.36
CA SER A 29 8.50 -3.66 -0.08
C SER A 29 8.63 -2.76 -1.32
N ARG A 30 8.98 -3.34 -2.47
CA ARG A 30 9.10 -2.60 -3.74
C ARG A 30 7.77 -1.96 -4.15
N SER A 31 6.68 -2.73 -4.09
CA SER A 31 5.33 -2.25 -4.41
C SER A 31 4.89 -1.09 -3.49
N ILE A 32 5.19 -1.16 -2.18
CA ILE A 32 4.94 -0.05 -1.26
C ILE A 32 5.76 1.18 -1.64
N VAL A 33 7.06 1.02 -1.90
CA VAL A 33 7.95 2.12 -2.27
C VAL A 33 7.49 2.81 -3.56
N GLU A 34 7.14 2.04 -4.59
CA GLU A 34 6.67 2.57 -5.88
C GLU A 34 5.39 3.39 -5.71
N ARG A 35 4.38 2.85 -5.02
CA ARG A 35 3.11 3.55 -4.79
C ARG A 35 3.26 4.75 -3.86
N ALA A 36 4.08 4.65 -2.81
CA ALA A 36 4.36 5.78 -1.93
C ALA A 36 5.06 6.94 -2.68
N ALA A 37 5.99 6.62 -3.58
CA ALA A 37 6.63 7.62 -4.43
C ALA A 37 5.64 8.27 -5.41
N GLU A 38 4.71 7.49 -5.98
CA GLU A 38 3.65 8.01 -6.86
C GLU A 38 2.67 8.93 -6.11
N ILE A 39 2.29 8.58 -4.88
CA ILE A 39 1.49 9.46 -4.00
C ILE A 39 2.22 10.78 -3.77
N ARG A 40 3.49 10.72 -3.36
CA ARG A 40 4.29 11.92 -3.10
C ARG A 40 4.39 12.79 -4.36
N ARG A 41 4.74 12.22 -5.50
CA ARG A 41 4.82 12.92 -6.79
C ARG A 41 3.48 13.58 -7.11
N SER A 42 2.37 12.86 -6.95
CA SER A 42 1.03 13.34 -7.28
C SER A 42 0.61 14.56 -6.47
N LEU A 43 1.11 14.69 -5.24
CA LEU A 43 0.81 15.79 -4.32
C LEU A 43 1.78 16.97 -4.41
N THR A 44 2.99 16.76 -4.93
CA THR A 44 4.08 17.76 -4.93
C THR A 44 4.42 18.31 -6.31
N GLU A 45 4.29 17.52 -7.37
CA GLU A 45 4.70 17.88 -8.72
C GLU A 45 3.52 18.26 -9.64
N LEU A 46 2.27 18.04 -9.20
CA LEU A 46 1.07 18.25 -10.00
C LEU A 46 0.10 19.23 -9.31
N PRO A 47 -0.79 19.90 -10.05
CA PRO A 47 -1.88 20.67 -9.45
C PRO A 47 -2.74 19.76 -8.56
N THR A 48 -2.94 20.18 -7.32
CA THR A 48 -3.63 19.40 -6.30
C THR A 48 -5.04 19.94 -6.08
N ASP A 49 -6.05 19.08 -6.26
CA ASP A 49 -7.44 19.33 -5.92
C ASP A 49 -7.89 18.40 -4.77
N GLU A 50 -9.07 18.66 -4.21
CA GLU A 50 -9.61 17.89 -3.07
C GLU A 50 -9.77 16.41 -3.40
N THR A 51 -10.29 16.07 -4.58
CA THR A 51 -10.45 14.68 -5.03
C THR A 51 -9.12 13.94 -5.09
N ARG A 52 -8.07 14.59 -5.57
CA ARG A 52 -6.72 14.02 -5.62
C ARG A 52 -6.17 13.76 -4.22
N ILE A 53 -6.38 14.70 -3.29
CA ILE A 53 -5.97 14.54 -1.89
C ILE A 53 -6.65 13.30 -1.30
N GLU A 54 -7.95 13.14 -1.50
CA GLU A 54 -8.72 11.98 -1.02
C GLU A 54 -8.21 10.68 -1.64
N MET A 55 -8.00 10.64 -2.95
CA MET A 55 -7.48 9.46 -3.65
C MET A 55 -6.07 9.09 -3.17
N CYS A 56 -5.20 10.07 -2.96
CA CYS A 56 -3.87 9.86 -2.41
C CYS A 56 -3.92 9.36 -0.96
N ALA A 57 -4.85 9.86 -0.15
CA ALA A 57 -5.07 9.38 1.22
C ALA A 57 -5.56 7.93 1.25
N LEU A 58 -6.46 7.55 0.33
CA LEU A 58 -6.90 6.16 0.16
C LEU A 58 -5.73 5.24 -0.25
N GLY A 59 -4.93 5.66 -1.23
CA GLY A 59 -3.73 4.95 -1.66
C GLY A 59 -2.70 4.80 -0.53
N TYR A 60 -2.50 5.85 0.26
CA TYR A 60 -1.62 5.81 1.43
C TYR A 60 -2.08 4.78 2.46
N ARG A 61 -3.38 4.73 2.78
CA ARG A 61 -3.91 3.72 3.71
C ARG A 61 -3.74 2.30 3.19
N ALA A 62 -3.91 2.08 1.89
CA ALA A 62 -3.63 0.78 1.29
C ALA A 62 -2.14 0.40 1.47
N CYS A 63 -1.22 1.33 1.24
CA CYS A 63 0.21 1.11 1.49
C CYS A 63 0.51 0.85 2.98
N ALA A 64 -0.18 1.53 3.90
CA ALA A 64 -0.04 1.28 5.34
C ALA A 64 -0.52 -0.12 5.74
N ASN A 65 -1.62 -0.61 5.16
CA ASN A 65 -2.09 -1.99 5.35
C ASN A 65 -1.09 -3.02 4.79
N ASP A 66 -0.48 -2.72 3.65
CA ASP A 66 0.57 -3.55 3.08
C ASP A 66 1.84 -3.53 3.95
N MET A 67 2.13 -2.42 4.64
CA MET A 67 3.23 -2.34 5.61
C MET A 67 3.01 -3.25 6.84
N ILE A 68 1.76 -3.41 7.29
CA ILE A 68 1.41 -4.38 8.33
C ILE A 68 1.73 -5.80 7.81
N THR A 69 1.31 -6.12 6.59
CA THR A 69 1.59 -7.41 5.95
C THR A 69 3.09 -7.65 5.80
N LEU A 70 3.85 -6.66 5.32
CA LEU A 70 5.31 -6.74 5.20
C LEU A 70 5.98 -6.99 6.55
N THR A 71 5.49 -6.35 7.61
CA THR A 71 6.02 -6.53 8.96
C THR A 71 5.83 -7.96 9.45
N HIS A 72 4.65 -8.55 9.22
CA HIS A 72 4.40 -9.97 9.53
C HIS A 72 5.33 -10.90 8.76
N LEU A 73 5.41 -10.75 7.43
CA LEU A 73 6.28 -11.59 6.59
C LEU A 73 7.76 -11.51 7.01
N VAL A 74 8.25 -10.31 7.32
CA VAL A 74 9.62 -10.12 7.81
C VAL A 74 9.82 -10.79 9.17
N ASN A 75 8.86 -10.65 10.10
CA ASN A 75 8.96 -11.25 11.42
C ASN A 75 8.93 -12.78 11.38
N GLU A 76 8.15 -13.36 10.47
CA GLU A 76 8.11 -14.82 10.24
C GLU A 76 9.40 -15.34 9.60
N ALA A 77 10.01 -14.59 8.67
CA ALA A 77 11.22 -15.00 7.96
C ALA A 77 12.51 -14.82 8.78
N LEU A 78 12.57 -13.82 9.66
CA LEU A 78 13.80 -13.44 10.38
C LEU A 78 14.45 -14.57 11.23
N PRO A 79 13.71 -15.36 12.03
CA PRO A 79 14.29 -16.36 12.92
C PRO A 79 15.15 -17.39 12.18
N ASN A 80 14.67 -17.86 11.03
CA ASN A 80 15.29 -18.94 10.27
C ASN A 80 16.21 -18.46 9.14
N ALA A 81 16.26 -17.15 8.88
CA ALA A 81 17.06 -16.59 7.80
C ALA A 81 18.58 -16.58 8.11
N PRO A 82 19.44 -16.90 7.13
CA PRO A 82 20.88 -16.63 7.19
C PRO A 82 21.16 -15.14 7.41
N LEU A 83 22.36 -14.81 7.92
CA LEU A 83 22.73 -13.41 8.25
C LEU A 83 22.54 -12.43 7.08
N VAL A 84 22.94 -12.82 5.87
CA VAL A 84 22.79 -11.98 4.67
C VAL A 84 21.32 -11.71 4.37
N ASP A 85 20.45 -12.70 4.50
CA ASP A 85 19.02 -12.55 4.22
C ASP A 85 18.31 -11.77 5.34
N ARG A 86 18.74 -11.90 6.60
CA ARG A 86 18.28 -11.03 7.69
C ARG A 86 18.54 -9.55 7.38
N LEU A 87 19.71 -9.22 6.80
CA LEU A 87 20.02 -7.85 6.38
C LEU A 87 19.12 -7.40 5.23
N LYS A 88 18.85 -8.26 4.23
CA LYS A 88 17.92 -7.95 3.13
C LYS A 88 16.50 -7.68 3.65
N LEU A 89 15.97 -8.54 4.52
CA LEU A 89 14.64 -8.38 5.13
C LEU A 89 14.52 -7.07 5.91
N ARG A 90 15.53 -6.75 6.73
CA ARG A 90 15.57 -5.47 7.47
C ARG A 90 15.62 -4.27 6.54
N ARG A 91 16.42 -4.33 5.46
CA ARG A 91 16.50 -3.28 4.45
C ARG A 91 15.20 -3.11 3.68
N ALA A 92 14.54 -4.20 3.30
CA ALA A 92 13.24 -4.17 2.64
C ALA A 92 12.19 -3.46 3.51
N ARG A 93 12.10 -3.85 4.80
CA ARG A 93 11.22 -3.19 5.76
C ARG A 93 11.55 -1.71 5.92
N LYS A 94 12.84 -1.37 6.08
CA LYS A 94 13.27 0.02 6.27
C LYS A 94 12.92 0.90 5.06
N ARG A 95 13.18 0.44 3.84
CA ARG A 95 12.85 1.21 2.62
C ARG A 95 11.36 1.52 2.50
N ALA A 96 10.51 0.56 2.83
CA ALA A 96 9.07 0.75 2.81
C ALA A 96 8.61 1.78 3.88
N ILE A 97 9.20 1.74 5.09
CA ILE A 97 8.95 2.74 6.14
C ILE A 97 9.37 4.13 5.68
N ASP A 98 10.59 4.27 5.18
CA ASP A 98 11.15 5.56 4.78
C ASP A 98 10.29 6.17 3.64
N ALA A 99 9.91 5.37 2.64
CA ALA A 99 9.04 5.83 1.55
C ALA A 99 7.63 6.21 2.02
N LEU A 100 7.03 5.46 2.95
CA LEU A 100 5.73 5.80 3.54
C LEU A 100 5.81 7.09 4.34
N ALA A 101 6.90 7.32 5.08
CA ALA A 101 7.11 8.57 5.80
C ALA A 101 7.16 9.75 4.82
N GLU A 102 7.92 9.63 3.72
CA GLU A 102 7.98 10.68 2.70
C GLU A 102 6.61 10.95 2.04
N ALA A 103 5.79 9.92 1.80
CA ALA A 103 4.43 10.09 1.29
C ALA A 103 3.49 10.74 2.33
N ARG A 104 3.68 10.42 3.62
CA ARG A 104 2.90 10.97 4.73
C ARG A 104 3.11 12.47 4.91
N GLU A 105 4.34 12.94 4.73
CA GLU A 105 4.70 14.36 4.82
C GLU A 105 4.09 15.19 3.68
N ALA A 106 3.86 14.57 2.51
CA ALA A 106 3.20 15.24 1.38
C ALA A 106 1.68 15.36 1.55
N LEU A 107 1.06 14.56 2.42
CA LEU A 107 -0.38 14.56 2.65
C LEU A 107 -0.79 15.66 3.66
N PRO A 108 -1.84 16.45 3.38
CA PRO A 108 -2.35 17.38 4.36
C PRO A 108 -2.88 16.63 5.60
N PRO A 109 -2.68 17.15 6.82
CA PRO A 109 -3.02 16.44 8.07
C PRO A 109 -4.49 15.99 8.15
N GLU A 110 -5.39 16.74 7.54
CA GLU A 110 -6.84 16.53 7.55
C GLU A 110 -7.27 15.35 6.67
N ALA A 111 -6.52 15.06 5.60
CA ALA A 111 -6.87 14.01 4.62
C ALA A 111 -6.89 12.61 5.23
N LEU A 112 -6.11 12.39 6.29
CA LEU A 112 -6.12 11.11 7.00
C LEU A 112 -7.18 11.04 8.09
N ARG A 113 -7.75 12.18 8.52
CA ARG A 113 -8.82 12.26 9.54
C ARG A 113 -10.22 12.10 8.95
N ALA A 114 -10.47 12.66 7.77
CA ALA A 114 -11.81 12.81 7.18
C ALA A 114 -12.61 11.49 7.06
N SER A 115 -11.95 10.37 6.78
CA SER A 115 -12.66 9.11 6.51
C SER A 115 -12.98 8.26 7.74
N ARG A 116 -12.76 8.77 8.96
CA ARG A 116 -13.17 8.09 10.20
C ARG A 116 -14.65 8.30 10.52
N GLN A 117 -15.32 9.27 9.87
CA GLN A 117 -16.70 9.65 10.17
C GLN A 117 -17.77 8.97 9.29
N GLU A 118 -17.41 8.31 8.20
CA GLU A 118 -18.39 7.66 7.29
C GLU A 118 -18.65 6.16 7.59
N GLN A 119 -18.16 5.64 8.71
CA GLN A 119 -18.35 4.23 9.11
C GLN A 119 -19.18 4.05 10.39
N GLN A 120 -20.08 4.99 10.72
CA GLN A 120 -21.03 4.87 11.84
C GLN A 120 -22.44 4.64 11.35
#